data_AF-A0A7Y2DN26-F1
#
_entry.id   AF-A0A7Y2DN26-F1
#
_cell.length_a   1.000
_cell.length_b   1.000
_cell.length_c   1.000
_cell.angle_alpha   90.00
_cell.angle_beta   90.00
_cell.angle_gamma   90.00
#
_symmetry.space_group_name_H-M   'P 1'
#
loop_
_entity.id
_entity.type
_entity.pdbx_description
1 polymer ?
#
loop_
_entity_poly.entity_id
_entity_poly.type
_entity_poly.pdbx_seq_one_letter_code
_entity_poly.pdbx_strand_id
1 'polypeptide(L)' 'AKLWHLNSLPQGQPERYRRTEAMVETMEDFFGSCTNHGECTEACPKTISQDFIAFMNKDYVKSKVFNRRLAGQR' A
#
# COMPACT_ATOMS: atom_id res chain seq x y z
N ALA A 1 10.28 -0.30 9.11
CA ALA A 1 10.53 -1.14 7.91
C ALA A 1 9.63 -0.68 6.76
N LYS A 2 10.03 -0.85 5.49
CA LYS A 2 9.20 -0.47 4.34
C LYS A 2 8.03 -1.44 4.15
N LEU A 3 6.92 -0.97 3.58
CA LEU A 3 5.70 -1.77 3.35
C LEU A 3 5.98 -3.06 2.59
N TRP A 4 6.70 -2.99 1.46
CA TRP A 4 7.05 -4.17 0.66
C TRP A 4 7.79 -5.21 1.49
N HIS A 5 8.77 -4.81 2.31
CA HIS A 5 9.51 -5.74 3.17
C HIS A 5 8.57 -6.54 4.09
N LEU A 6 7.67 -5.86 4.81
CA LEU A 6 6.75 -6.54 5.72
C LEU A 6 5.68 -7.35 4.98
N ASN A 7 5.24 -6.91 3.80
CA ASN A 7 4.24 -7.62 3.00
C ASN A 7 4.81 -8.82 2.24
N SER A 8 6.13 -8.95 2.14
CA SER A 8 6.80 -10.12 1.55
C SER A 8 7.08 -11.24 2.56
N LEU A 9 7.10 -10.92 3.85
CA LEU A 9 7.36 -11.89 4.91
C LEU A 9 6.11 -12.74 5.21
N PRO A 10 6.26 -14.04 5.52
CA PRO A 10 5.15 -14.89 5.94
C PRO A 10 4.49 -14.35 7.23
N GLN A 11 5.28 -13.84 8.17
CA GLN A 11 4.80 -13.24 9.43
C GLN A 11 3.95 -11.99 9.18
N GLY A 12 4.16 -11.29 8.07
CA GLY A 12 3.45 -10.05 7.75
C GLY A 12 2.22 -10.24 6.87
N GLN A 13 1.91 -11.46 6.40
CA GLN A 13 0.72 -11.74 5.59
C GLN A 13 -0.61 -11.44 6.31
N PRO A 14 -0.80 -11.77 7.60
CA PRO A 14 -2.09 -11.51 8.28
C PRO A 14 -2.49 -10.04 8.25
N GLU A 15 -1.52 -9.14 8.39
CA GLU A 15 -1.72 -7.69 8.44
C GLU A 15 -1.51 -7.00 7.08
N ARG A 16 -1.20 -7.75 6.01
CA ARG A 16 -0.76 -7.20 4.73
C ARG A 16 -1.72 -6.15 4.16
N TYR A 17 -3.00 -6.51 4.07
CA TYR A 17 -4.01 -5.67 3.42
C TYR A 17 -4.42 -4.50 4.31
N ARG A 18 -4.63 -4.75 5.61
CA ARG A 18 -4.90 -3.68 6.60
C ARG A 18 -3.77 -2.65 6.66
N ARG A 19 -2.52 -3.10 6.68
CA ARG A 19 -1.33 -2.23 6.64
C ARG A 19 -1.27 -1.40 5.36
N THR A 20 -1.60 -2.02 4.23
CA THR A 20 -1.58 -1.33 2.94
C THR A 20 -2.63 -0.24 2.87
N GLU A 21 -3.85 -0.49 3.35
CA GLU A 21 -4.89 0.55 3.44
C GLU A 21 -4.46 1.70 4.33
N ALA A 22 -3.99 1.40 5.55
CA ALA A 22 -3.54 2.45 6.48
C ALA A 22 -2.39 3.30 5.90
N MET A 23 -1.46 2.68 5.16
CA MET A 23 -0.36 3.39 4.52
C MET A 23 -0.85 4.29 3.37
N VAL A 24 -1.78 3.80 2.54
CA VAL A 24 -2.34 4.57 1.43
C VAL A 24 -3.19 5.73 1.96
N GLU A 25 -4.02 5.52 2.98
CA GLU A 25 -4.79 6.59 3.62
C GLU A 25 -3.88 7.70 4.15
N THR A 26 -2.78 7.34 4.82
CA THR A 26 -1.79 8.33 5.26
C THR A 26 -1.13 9.02 4.07
N MET A 27 -0.82 8.29 2.99
CA MET A 27 -0.20 8.87 1.80
C MET A 27 -1.12 9.89 1.12
N GLU A 28 -2.42 9.62 1.02
CA GLU A 28 -3.41 10.53 0.45
C GLU A 28 -3.46 11.86 1.21
N ASP A 29 -3.33 11.83 2.54
CA ASP A 29 -3.35 13.05 3.37
C ASP A 29 -2.14 13.97 3.13
N PHE A 30 -0.99 13.43 2.73
CA PHE A 30 0.25 14.20 2.54
C PHE A 30 0.64 14.45 1.09
N PHE A 31 0.38 13.49 0.21
CA PHE A 31 0.81 13.50 -1.20
C PHE A 31 -0.36 13.53 -2.19
N GLY A 32 -1.59 13.28 -1.72
CA GLY A 32 -2.77 13.14 -2.56
C GLY A 32 -2.81 11.84 -3.36
N SER A 33 -3.75 11.79 -4.31
CA SER A 33 -4.07 10.57 -5.03
C SER A 33 -3.06 10.21 -6.11
N CYS A 34 -2.67 8.92 -6.17
CA CYS A 34 -1.73 8.43 -7.17
C CYS A 34 -2.36 8.35 -8.57
N THR A 35 -1.78 9.07 -9.54
CA THR A 35 -2.18 9.06 -10.97
C THR A 35 -1.28 8.16 -11.85
N ASN A 36 -0.28 7.49 -11.26
CA ASN A 36 0.72 6.68 -11.94
C ASN A 36 1.64 7.43 -12.94
N HIS A 37 1.75 8.76 -12.86
CA HIS A 37 2.72 9.53 -13.66
C HIS A 37 4.18 9.41 -13.18
N GLY A 38 4.40 8.90 -11.97
CA GLY A 38 5.74 8.63 -11.43
C GLY A 38 6.42 9.79 -10.72
N GLU A 39 5.79 10.97 -10.69
CA GLU A 39 6.28 12.16 -9.96
C GLU A 39 6.46 11.90 -8.45
N CYS A 40 5.62 11.03 -7.88
CA CYS A 40 5.69 10.64 -6.47
C CYS A 40 7.00 9.93 -6.09
N THR A 41 7.69 9.30 -7.05
CA THR A 41 9.00 8.67 -6.81
C THR A 41 10.08 9.73 -6.56
N GLU A 42 10.05 10.83 -7.32
CA GLU A 42 11.01 11.93 -7.21
C GLU A 42 10.73 12.82 -5.99
N ALA A 43 9.45 13.08 -5.71
CA ALA A 43 9.04 13.87 -4.55
C ALA A 43 9.25 13.14 -3.21
N CYS A 44 9.43 11.81 -3.21
CA CYS A 44 9.49 11.05 -1.97
C CYS A 44 10.82 11.25 -1.22
N PRO A 45 10.80 11.75 0.04
CA PRO A 45 12.02 11.96 0.84
C PRO A 45 12.71 10.65 1.25
N LYS A 46 12.08 9.49 0.99
CA LYS A 46 12.61 8.15 1.30
C LYS A 46 13.11 7.40 0.06
N THR A 47 13.12 8.07 -1.10
CA THR A 47 13.67 7.56 -2.36
C THR A 47 13.18 6.14 -2.64
N ILE A 48 11.86 5.97 -2.68
CA ILE A 48 11.23 4.70 -3.01
C ILE A 48 11.19 4.51 -4.52
N SER A 49 11.36 3.29 -5.02
CA SER A 49 11.29 3.03 -6.46
C SER A 49 9.85 3.06 -6.97
N GLN A 50 9.68 3.31 -8.27
CA GLN A 50 8.38 3.20 -8.92
C GLN A 50 7.77 1.80 -8.76
N ASP A 51 8.59 0.75 -8.79
CA ASP A 51 8.16 -0.63 -8.56
C ASP A 51 7.58 -0.85 -7.16
N PHE A 52 8.12 -0.16 -6.15
CA PHE A 52 7.59 -0.20 -4.78
C PHE A 52 6.17 0.40 -4.73
N ILE A 53 5.96 1.52 -5.42
CA ILE A 53 4.66 2.19 -5.49
C ILE A 53 3.66 1.32 -6.26
N ALA A 54 4.08 0.73 -7.38
CA ALA A 54 3.26 -0.20 -8.16
C ALA A 54 2.85 -1.43 -7.33
N PHE A 55 3.79 -2.00 -6.54
CA PHE A 55 3.49 -3.11 -5.62
C PHE A 55 2.44 -2.71 -4.59
N MET A 56 2.60 -1.54 -3.95
CA MET A 56 1.66 -1.02 -2.96
C MET A 56 0.27 -0.78 -3.58
N ASN A 57 0.18 -0.14 -4.74
CA ASN A 57 -1.09 0.12 -5.43
C ASN A 57 -1.81 -1.19 -5.78
N LYS A 58 -1.07 -2.21 -6.21
CA LYS A 58 -1.64 -3.55 -6.46
C LYS A 58 -2.19 -4.20 -5.19
N ASP A 59 -1.48 -4.08 -4.08
CA ASP A 59 -1.95 -4.59 -2.78
C ASP A 59 -3.16 -3.81 -2.27
N TYR A 60 -3.25 -2.50 -2.53
CA TYR A 60 -4.39 -1.66 -2.18
C TYR A 60 -5.66 -2.04 -2.98
N VAL A 61 -5.55 -2.30 -4.28
CA VAL A 61 -6.70 -2.78 -5.06
C VAL A 61 -7.18 -4.14 -4.54
N LYS A 62 -6.25 -5.03 -4.17
CA LYS A 62 -6.59 -6.33 -3.57
C LYS A 62 -7.22 -6.20 -2.19
N SER A 63 -6.78 -5.24 -1.37
CA SER A 63 -7.30 -5.04 -0.02
C SER A 63 -8.79 -4.72 -0.03
N LYS A 64 -9.26 -3.91 -0.99
CA LYS A 64 -10.69 -3.57 -1.13
C LYS A 64 -11.58 -4.80 -1.37
N VAL A 65 -11.05 -5.86 -1.98
CA VAL A 65 -11.77 -7.12 -2.16
C VAL A 65 -11.58 -8.04 -0.95
N PHE A 66 -10.35 -8.15 -0.44
CA PHE A 66 -10.03 -9.05 0.67
C PHE A 66 -10.67 -8.61 1.99
N ASN A 67 -10.55 -7.33 2.35
CA ASN A 67 -11.11 -6.78 3.58
C ASN A 67 -12.64 -6.70 3.52
N ARG A 68 -13.24 -6.55 2.33
CA ARG A 68 -14.69 -6.66 2.16
C ARG A 68 -15.21 -8.05 2.50
N ARG A 69 -14.46 -9.12 2.16
CA ARG A 69 -14.82 -10.49 2.59
C ARG A 69 -14.76 -10.64 4.11
N LEU A 70 -13.75 -10.06 4.76
CA LEU A 70 -13.64 -10.06 6.22
C LEU A 70 -14.76 -9.26 6.90
N ALA A 71 -15.16 -8.12 6.32
CA ALA A 71 -16.27 -7.31 6.83
C ALA A 71 -17.63 -8.03 6.75
N GLY A 72 -17.86 -8.82 5.69
CA GLY A 72 -19.06 -9.66 5.55
C GLY A 72 -19.04 -10.96 6.36
N GLN A 73 -17.93 -11.27 7.05
CA GLN A 73 -17.79 -12.43 7.94
C GLN A 73 -18.02 -12.09 9.43
N ARG A 74 -18.30 -10.82 9.74
CA ARG A 74 -18.68 -10.36 11.09
C ARG A 74 -20.19 -10.31 11.21
#